data_AF-A0A953MPV0-F1
#
_entry.id   AF-A0A953MPV0-F1
#
_cell.length_a   1.000
_cell.length_b   1.000
_cell.length_c   1.000
_cell.angle_alpha   90.00
_cell.angle_beta   90.00
_cell.angle_gamma   90.00
#
_symmetry.space_group_name_H-M   'P 1'
#
loop_
_entity.id
_entity.type
_entity.pdbx_description
1 polymer ?
#
loop_
_entity_poly.entity_id
_entity_poly.type
_entity_poly.pdbx_seq_one_letter_code
_entity_poly.pdbx_strand_id
1 'polypeptide(L)'
;MEAASVLASKNATVIIAVRNIEKGNAAENKIKAMHKNSDIQVMALDLANLEAVKSFADKFKEKYTKLDLLINNAGVMIPPYSKTKD
;
A
#
# COMPACT_ATOMS: atom_id res chain seq x y z
N MET A 1 3.07 4.89 -8.09
CA MET A 1 2.01 5.66 -7.39
C MET A 1 0.93 6.14 -8.34
N GLU A 2 1.18 6.14 -9.64
CA GLU A 2 0.18 6.47 -10.67
C GLU A 2 -1.09 5.63 -10.56
N ALA A 3 -0.97 4.30 -10.38
CA ALA A 3 -2.12 3.42 -10.15
C ALA A 3 -2.99 3.85 -8.94
N ALA A 4 -2.37 4.22 -7.82
CA ALA A 4 -3.09 4.70 -6.64
C ALA A 4 -3.83 6.01 -6.93
N SER A 5 -3.22 6.93 -7.68
CA SER A 5 -3.85 8.19 -8.09
C SER A 5 -5.04 7.95 -9.01
N VAL A 6 -4.89 7.06 -10.01
CA VAL A 6 -5.98 6.73 -10.94
C VAL A 6 -7.16 6.11 -10.20
N LEU A 7 -6.93 5.13 -9.32
CA LEU A 7 -7.99 4.51 -8.52
C LEU A 7 -8.68 5.53 -7.60
N ALA A 8 -7.91 6.41 -6.96
CA ALA A 8 -8.45 7.49 -6.15
C ALA A 8 -9.32 8.46 -6.95
N SER A 9 -8.95 8.78 -8.19
CA SER A 9 -9.77 9.60 -9.10
C SER A 9 -11.10 8.94 -9.48
N LYS A 10 -11.23 7.62 -9.28
CA LYS A 10 -12.44 6.83 -9.50
C LYS A 10 -13.21 6.58 -8.21
N ASN A 11 -12.93 7.33 -7.13
CA ASN A 11 -13.56 7.22 -5.81
C ASN A 11 -13.37 5.85 -5.15
N ALA A 12 -12.32 5.11 -5.51
CA ALA A 12 -11.96 3.90 -4.78
C ALA A 12 -11.34 4.25 -3.42
N THR A 13 -11.60 3.42 -2.41
CA THR A 13 -10.78 3.40 -1.19
C THR A 13 -9.47 2.72 -1.52
N VAL A 14 -8.35 3.42 -1.33
CA VAL A 14 -7.02 2.97 -1.74
C VAL A 14 -6.09 2.91 -0.54
N ILE A 15 -5.53 1.72 -0.30
CA ILE A 15 -4.46 1.52 0.68
C ILE A 15 -3.13 1.50 -0.06
N ILE A 16 -2.26 2.45 0.27
CA ILE A 16 -0.88 2.49 -0.21
C ILE A 16 -0.02 1.71 0.79
N ALA A 17 0.25 0.45 0.47
CA ALA A 17 1.09 -0.42 1.27
C ALA A 17 2.58 -0.15 0.97
N VAL A 18 3.36 0.27 1.97
CA VAL A 18 4.77 0.71 1.79
C VAL A 18 5.67 0.25 2.94
N ARG A 19 6.97 0.07 2.66
CA ARG A 19 7.98 -0.17 3.70
C ARG A 19 8.30 1.08 4.53
N ASN A 20 8.37 2.24 3.89
CA ASN A 20 8.63 3.52 4.54
C ASN A 20 7.34 4.35 4.55
N ILE A 21 6.77 4.51 5.75
CA ILE A 21 5.51 5.25 5.96
C ILE A 21 5.63 6.72 5.56
N GLU A 22 6.76 7.38 5.82
CA GLU A 22 6.94 8.80 5.47
C GLU A 22 6.84 9.03 3.97
N LYS A 23 7.45 8.15 3.16
CA LYS A 23 7.31 8.18 1.70
C LYS A 23 5.88 7.89 1.25
N GLY A 24 5.17 7.00 1.96
CA GLY A 24 3.75 6.76 1.75
C GLY A 24 2.90 8.00 2.02
N ASN A 25 3.09 8.64 3.17
CA ASN A 25 2.35 9.84 3.58
C ASN A 25 2.59 11.01 2.63
N ALA A 26 3.84 11.18 2.17
CA ALA A 26 4.16 12.20 1.17
C ALA A 26 3.35 12.00 -0.13
N ALA A 27 3.07 10.75 -0.51
CA ALA A 27 2.28 10.46 -1.69
C ALA A 27 0.79 10.54 -1.47
N GLU A 28 0.30 10.09 -0.32
CA GLU A 28 -1.08 10.34 0.10
C GLU A 28 -1.39 11.84 0.02
N ASN A 29 -0.52 12.68 0.57
CA ASN A 29 -0.70 14.14 0.52
C ASN A 29 -0.74 14.67 -0.91
N LYS A 30 0.14 14.17 -1.79
CA LYS A 30 0.13 14.54 -3.21
C LYS A 30 -1.18 14.14 -3.89
N ILE A 31 -1.68 12.93 -3.64
CA ILE A 31 -2.90 12.45 -4.27
C ILE A 31 -4.13 13.19 -3.71
N LYS A 32 -4.20 13.43 -2.39
CA LYS A 32 -5.26 14.22 -1.76
C LYS A 32 -5.28 15.66 -2.27
N ALA A 33 -4.13 16.25 -2.59
CA ALA A 33 -4.07 17.57 -3.23
C ALA A 33 -4.68 17.58 -4.64
N MET A 34 -4.55 16.49 -5.41
CA MET A 34 -5.15 16.34 -6.74
C MET A 34 -6.61 15.90 -6.70
N HIS A 35 -6.99 15.13 -5.68
CA HIS A 35 -8.30 14.52 -5.51
C HIS A 35 -8.78 14.73 -4.07
N LYS A 36 -9.32 15.93 -3.78
CA LYS A 36 -9.67 16.37 -2.41
C LYS A 36 -10.56 15.42 -1.59
N ASN A 37 -11.39 14.63 -2.27
CA ASN A 37 -12.33 13.70 -1.63
C ASN A 37 -11.88 12.23 -1.71
N SER A 38 -10.64 11.95 -2.11
CA SER A 38 -10.15 10.57 -2.20
C SER A 38 -9.98 9.95 -0.81
N ASP A 39 -10.50 8.74 -0.62
CA ASP A 39 -10.20 7.90 0.54
C ASP A 39 -8.90 7.12 0.30
N ILE A 40 -7.79 7.77 0.61
CA ILE A 40 -6.46 7.15 0.60
C ILE A 40 -5.95 7.02 2.03
N GLN A 41 -5.32 5.89 2.29
CA GLN A 41 -4.63 5.59 3.54
C GLN A 41 -3.30 4.91 3.27
N VAL A 42 -2.35 5.08 4.19
CA VAL A 42 -1.03 4.46 4.12
C VAL A 42 -0.94 3.39 5.20
N MET A 43 -0.44 2.22 4.83
CA MET A 43 -0.22 1.11 5.76
C MET A 43 1.18 0.52 5.57
N ALA A 44 1.84 0.15 6.67
CA ALA A 44 3.18 -0.40 6.64
C ALA A 44 3.15 -1.86 6.17
N LEU A 45 3.92 -2.17 5.13
CA LEU A 45 4.08 -3.53 4.62
C LEU A 45 5.50 -3.74 4.10
N ASP A 46 6.19 -4.72 4.68
CA ASP A 46 7.43 -5.26 4.16
C ASP A 46 7.21 -6.69 3.67
N LEU A 47 7.19 -6.88 2.35
CA LEU A 47 6.99 -8.19 1.73
C LEU A 47 8.16 -9.15 1.93
N ALA A 48 9.33 -8.65 2.37
CA ALA A 48 10.47 -9.50 2.73
C ALA A 48 10.35 -10.13 4.13
N ASN A 49 9.30 -9.79 4.88
CA ASN A 49 9.04 -10.28 6.24
C ASN A 49 7.62 -10.86 6.30
N LEU A 50 7.49 -12.17 6.50
CA LEU A 50 6.20 -12.85 6.48
C LEU A 50 5.36 -12.54 7.72
N GLU A 51 5.96 -12.27 8.87
CA GLU A 51 5.24 -11.77 10.05
C GLU A 51 4.63 -10.39 9.81
N ALA A 52 5.35 -9.52 9.10
CA ALA A 52 4.84 -8.20 8.71
C ALA A 52 3.65 -8.33 7.74
N VAL A 53 3.69 -9.28 6.80
CA VAL A 53 2.57 -9.58 5.90
C VAL A 53 1.35 -10.06 6.68
N LYS A 54 1.52 -11.01 7.62
CA LYS A 54 0.42 -11.50 8.46
C LYS A 54 -0.19 -10.37 9.29
N SER A 55 0.66 -9.59 9.97
CA SER A 55 0.24 -8.45 10.78
C SER A 55 -0.50 -7.38 9.95
N PHE A 56 -0.07 -7.13 8.72
CA PHE A 56 -0.77 -6.23 7.80
C PHE A 56 -2.16 -6.78 7.44
N ALA A 57 -2.24 -8.08 7.11
CA ALA A 57 -3.50 -8.72 6.74
C ALA A 57 -4.50 -8.71 7.90
N ASP A 58 -4.06 -8.90 9.13
CA ASP A 58 -4.92 -8.83 10.32
C ASP A 58 -5.47 -7.41 10.52
N LYS A 59 -4.61 -6.39 10.50
CA LYS A 59 -5.04 -4.98 10.55
C LYS A 59 -5.97 -4.59 9.42
N PHE A 60 -5.76 -5.14 8.23
CA PHE A 60 -6.67 -4.93 7.10
C PHE A 60 -8.05 -5.51 7.41
N LYS A 61 -8.13 -6.77 7.86
CA LYS A 61 -9.40 -7.45 8.17
C LYS A 61 -10.16 -6.81 9.34
N GLU A 62 -9.45 -6.18 10.29
CA GLU A 62 -10.08 -5.41 11.37
C GLU A 62 -10.83 -4.18 10.86
N LYS A 63 -10.35 -3.56 9.77
CA LYS A 63 -10.89 -2.30 9.24
C LYS A 63 -11.77 -2.48 8.02
N TYR A 64 -11.53 -3.51 7.22
CA TYR A 64 -12.18 -3.75 5.94
C TYR A 64 -12.67 -5.19 5.84
N THR A 65 -13.90 -5.35 5.38
CA THR A 65 -14.52 -6.67 5.21
C THR A 65 -14.33 -7.26 3.82
N LYS A 66 -13.79 -6.47 2.87
CA LYS A 66 -13.65 -6.84 1.46
C LYS A 66 -12.37 -6.27 0.85
N LEU A 67 -11.76 -7.03 -0.06
CA LEU A 67 -10.71 -6.59 -0.97
C LEU A 67 -11.18 -6.77 -2.42
N ASP A 68 -11.39 -5.68 -3.15
CA ASP A 68 -11.83 -5.72 -4.55
C ASP A 68 -10.66 -5.94 -5.53
N LEU A 69 -9.50 -5.35 -5.24
CA LEU A 69 -8.34 -5.37 -6.12
C LEU A 69 -7.03 -5.43 -5.32
N LEU A 70 -6.12 -6.31 -5.73
CA LEU A 70 -4.74 -6.37 -5.23
C LEU A 70 -3.77 -6.06 -6.36
N ILE A 71 -2.96 -5.01 -6.20
CA ILE A 71 -1.91 -4.66 -7.16
C ILE A 71 -0.55 -4.97 -6.55
N ASN A 72 0.07 -6.07 -7.01
CA ASN A 72 1.42 -6.48 -6.60
C ASN A 72 2.50 -5.63 -7.29
N ASN A 73 2.64 -4.37 -6.86
CA ASN A 73 3.56 -3.40 -7.48
C ASN A 73 4.96 -3.37 -6.83
N ALA A 74 5.24 -4.20 -5.83
CA ALA A 74 6.50 -4.20 -5.09
C ALA A 74 7.63 -4.99 -5.81
N GLY A 75 7.68 -4.91 -7.14
CA GLY A 75 8.74 -5.54 -7.93
C GLY A 75 10.09 -4.88 -7.67
N VAL A 76 11.10 -5.68 -7.34
CA VAL A 76 12.50 -5.25 -7.31
C VAL A 76 13.13 -5.74 -8.62
N MET A 77 13.61 -4.84 -9.47
CA MET A 77 14.00 -5.17 -10.85
C MET A 77 15.25 -6.08 -10.90
N ILE A 78 16.21 -5.89 -9.99
CA ILE A 78 17.40 -6.76 -9.80
C ILE A 78 17.90 -6.63 -8.34
N PRO A 79 17.26 -7.25 -7.33
CA PRO A 79 17.84 -7.31 -5.99
C PRO A 79 19.02 -8.31 -5.97
N PRO A 80 20.12 -8.04 -5.23
CA PRO A 80 21.02 -9.12 -4.86
C PRO A 80 20.20 -10.21 -4.14
N TYR A 81 20.55 -11.48 -4.38
CA TYR A 81 19.81 -12.60 -3.79
C TYR A 81 19.74 -12.46 -2.27
N SER A 82 18.52 -12.42 -1.74
CA SER A 82 18.24 -12.41 -0.31
C SER A 82 17.06 -13.32 -0.04
N LYS A 83 17.11 -14.06 1.06
CA LYS A 83 15.94 -14.79 1.57
C LYS A 83 15.10 -13.86 2.44
N THR A 84 13.82 -14.18 2.56
CA THR A 84 13.00 -13.69 3.67
C THR A 84 13.70 -14.01 4.98
N LYS A 85 13.46 -13.21 6.02
CA LYS A 85 14.03 -13.47 7.36
C LYS A 85 13.58 -14.83 7.94
N ASP A 86 12.50 -15.38 7.42
CA ASP A 86 11.87 -16.64 7.80
C ASP A 86 11.98 -17.67 6.67
#